data_AF-A0A2I0ASV6-F1
#
_entry.id   AF-A0A2I0ASV6-F1
#
_cell.length_a   1.000
_cell.length_b   1.000
_cell.length_c   1.000
_cell.angle_alpha   90.00
_cell.angle_beta   90.00
_cell.angle_gamma   90.00
#
_symmetry.space_group_name_H-M   'P 1'
#
loop_
_entity.id
_entity.type
_entity.pdbx_description
1 polymer ?
#
loop_
_entity_poly.entity_id
_entity_poly.type
_entity_poly.pdbx_seq_one_letter_code
_entity_poly.pdbx_strand_id
1 'polypeptide(L)'
;MLVHSFVHDSSSYPPLFQIGGGKLPDDTILTCMRGFDSALEFLSTCKVANLTVRAELGCCLLHRSGKLIVEGCILQCEENPLDYLSFPIISTAVGCNALTQPPLKGQIGGRGGIRDCVTVSETRIEGGAKAVWTSGSLVLQQVRAIYGRTAIFFWFQIGEK
;
A
#
# COMPACT_ATOMS: atom_id res chain seq x y z
N MET A 1 -3.66 14.08 -16.57
CA MET A 1 -4.44 14.41 -15.38
C MET A 1 -3.78 13.69 -14.23
N LEU A 2 -3.02 14.43 -13.42
CA LEU A 2 -2.20 13.91 -12.32
C LEU A 2 -3.10 13.85 -11.08
N VAL A 3 -3.30 12.65 -10.54
CA VAL A 3 -4.05 12.49 -9.29
C VAL A 3 -3.04 12.24 -8.18
N HIS A 4 -2.49 13.31 -7.61
CA HIS A 4 -1.79 13.23 -6.33
C HIS A 4 -2.85 13.13 -5.23
N SER A 5 -3.43 11.94 -5.06
CA SER A 5 -4.44 11.69 -4.03
C SER A 5 -3.74 11.52 -2.69
N PHE A 6 -3.65 12.59 -1.90
CA PHE A 6 -3.37 12.48 -0.48
C PHE A 6 -4.65 12.00 0.22
N VAL A 7 -4.64 10.77 0.73
CA VAL A 7 -5.75 10.27 1.55
C VAL A 7 -5.53 10.74 2.99
N HIS A 8 -6.15 11.86 3.36
CA HIS A 8 -6.20 12.37 4.72
C HIS A 8 -7.61 12.19 5.30
N ASP A 9 -7.69 11.63 6.50
CA ASP A 9 -8.95 11.54 7.26
C ASP A 9 -9.05 12.69 8.27
N SER A 10 -10.18 13.40 8.28
CA SER A 10 -10.48 14.52 9.17
C SER A 10 -11.77 14.31 9.98
N SER A 11 -12.25 13.08 10.17
CA SER A 11 -13.51 12.76 10.87
C SER A 11 -13.30 11.87 12.10
N SER A 12 -14.08 12.10 13.17
CA SER A 12 -13.95 11.44 14.48
C SER A 12 -14.49 9.99 14.56
N TYR A 13 -14.62 9.31 13.42
CA TYR A 13 -14.96 7.89 13.29
C TYR A 13 -14.17 7.38 12.07
N PRO A 14 -13.30 6.36 12.16
CA PRO A 14 -12.36 6.09 11.08
C PRO A 14 -13.14 5.61 9.85
N PRO A 15 -13.33 6.43 8.80
CA PRO A 15 -13.92 5.98 7.56
C PRO A 15 -12.83 5.21 6.83
N LEU A 16 -13.09 3.94 6.52
CA LEU A 16 -12.21 3.22 5.63
C LEU A 16 -12.35 3.84 4.24
N PHE A 17 -11.37 4.63 3.83
CA PHE A 17 -11.34 5.22 2.50
C PHE A 17 -11.09 4.13 1.47
N GLN A 18 -11.98 3.98 0.49
CA GLN A 18 -11.81 3.02 -0.61
C GLN A 18 -11.45 3.76 -1.90
N ILE A 19 -10.41 3.32 -2.58
CA ILE A 19 -10.01 3.76 -3.92
C ILE A 19 -10.25 2.61 -4.90
N GLY A 20 -10.87 2.92 -6.04
CA GLY A 20 -11.25 1.94 -7.07
C GLY A 20 -12.66 1.40 -6.89
N GLY A 21 -12.87 0.14 -7.27
CA GLY A 21 -14.19 -0.49 -7.33
C GLY A 21 -14.67 -0.83 -8.75
N GLY A 22 -13.75 -0.98 -9.70
CA GLY A 22 -14.06 -1.57 -10.99
C GLY A 22 -14.63 -2.99 -10.84
N LYS A 23 -15.33 -3.47 -11.87
CA LYS A 23 -15.75 -4.88 -11.92
C LYS A 23 -14.54 -5.76 -12.22
N LEU A 24 -13.60 -5.23 -13.01
CA LEU A 24 -12.28 -5.76 -13.30
C LEU A 24 -11.23 -4.68 -12.99
N PRO A 25 -9.98 -5.05 -12.64
CA PRO A 25 -8.91 -4.08 -12.39
C PRO A 25 -8.56 -3.21 -13.61
N ASP A 26 -8.85 -3.69 -14.82
CA ASP A 26 -8.59 -2.96 -16.07
C ASP A 26 -9.62 -1.83 -16.30
N ASP A 27 -10.74 -1.81 -15.55
CA ASP A 27 -11.79 -0.80 -15.70
C ASP A 27 -11.34 0.58 -15.18
N THR A 28 -10.35 0.61 -14.28
CA THR A 28 -9.82 1.85 -13.69
C THR A 28 -8.30 1.80 -13.66
N ILE A 29 -7.66 2.65 -14.45
CA ILE A 29 -6.20 2.71 -14.56
C ILE A 29 -5.71 4.07 -14.04
N LEU A 30 -4.89 4.04 -12.99
CA LEU A 30 -4.16 5.19 -12.47
C LEU A 30 -2.72 5.11 -12.96
N THR A 31 -2.28 6.10 -13.74
CA THR A 31 -0.91 6.17 -14.25
C THR A 31 -0.17 7.34 -13.62
N CYS A 32 0.94 7.04 -12.96
CA CYS A 32 1.89 8.01 -12.43
C CYS A 32 3.06 8.17 -13.42
N MET A 33 3.21 9.39 -13.92
CA MET A 33 4.28 9.76 -14.85
C MET A 33 5.58 10.06 -14.09
N ARG A 34 6.69 10.09 -14.81
CA ARG A 34 8.02 10.42 -14.27
C ARG A 34 8.02 11.77 -13.53
N GLY A 35 8.68 11.80 -12.37
CA GLY A 35 8.87 12.99 -11.54
C GLY A 35 8.18 12.96 -10.17
N PHE A 36 7.48 11.87 -9.85
CA PHE A 36 6.88 11.63 -8.54
C PHE A 36 7.46 10.38 -7.90
N ASP A 37 7.53 10.35 -6.56
CA ASP A 37 8.12 9.20 -5.84
C ASP A 37 7.14 8.02 -5.71
N SER A 38 5.83 8.29 -5.79
CA SER A 38 4.77 7.29 -5.66
C SER A 38 3.51 7.67 -6.42
N ALA A 39 2.76 6.68 -6.93
CA ALA A 39 1.45 6.91 -7.55
C ALA A 39 0.33 7.21 -6.53
N LEU A 40 0.31 6.48 -5.41
CA LEU A 40 -0.62 6.70 -4.30
C LEU A 40 0.13 6.68 -2.97
N GLU A 41 -0.14 7.67 -2.12
CA GLU A 41 0.45 7.78 -0.78
C GLU A 41 -0.64 7.66 0.30
N PHE A 42 -0.43 6.75 1.25
CA PHE A 42 -1.37 6.42 2.31
C PHE A 42 -0.83 6.84 3.66
N LEU A 43 -1.55 7.78 4.29
CA LEU A 43 -1.25 8.32 5.62
C LEU A 43 -2.24 7.81 6.69
N SER A 44 -3.27 7.08 6.27
CA SER A 44 -4.33 6.54 7.11
C SER A 44 -4.81 5.19 6.60
N THR A 45 -5.73 4.56 7.33
CA THR A 45 -6.32 3.27 6.95
C THR A 45 -7.12 3.41 5.66
N CYS A 46 -6.74 2.65 4.64
CA CYS A 46 -7.30 2.74 3.30
C CYS A 46 -7.40 1.35 2.66
N LYS A 47 -8.37 1.20 1.75
CA LYS A 47 -8.52 0.05 0.88
C LYS A 47 -8.39 0.47 -0.58
N VAL A 48 -7.55 -0.22 -1.32
CA VAL A 48 -7.41 -0.12 -2.76
C VAL A 48 -7.96 -1.41 -3.34
N ALA A 49 -8.98 -1.32 -4.19
CA ALA A 49 -9.64 -2.50 -4.73
C ALA A 49 -9.96 -2.36 -6.22
N ASN A 50 -9.76 -3.46 -6.96
CA ASN A 50 -10.16 -3.60 -8.37
C ASN A 50 -9.76 -2.42 -9.23
N LEU A 51 -8.47 -2.10 -9.24
CA LEU A 51 -7.89 -1.10 -10.13
C LEU A 51 -6.47 -1.47 -10.55
N THR A 52 -6.00 -0.83 -11.60
CA THR A 52 -4.62 -0.90 -12.08
C THR A 52 -3.87 0.36 -11.68
N VAL A 53 -2.71 0.22 -11.04
CA VAL A 53 -1.77 1.32 -10.78
C VAL A 53 -0.51 1.10 -11.58
N ARG A 54 -0.18 2.05 -12.44
CA ARG A 54 1.04 2.05 -13.25
C ARG A 54 1.98 3.17 -12.79
N ALA A 55 3.24 2.85 -12.51
CA ALA A 55 4.28 3.80 -12.16
C ALA A 55 5.47 3.68 -13.11
N GLU A 56 5.84 4.78 -13.77
CA GLU A 56 7.00 4.82 -14.68
C GLU A 56 8.33 5.07 -13.95
N LEU A 57 8.29 5.84 -12.85
CA LEU A 57 9.43 6.12 -11.98
C LEU A 57 8.89 6.25 -10.57
N GLY A 58 9.33 5.37 -9.65
CA GLY A 58 8.83 5.30 -8.28
C GLY A 58 7.89 4.11 -8.05
N CYS A 59 7.22 4.10 -6.89
CA CYS A 59 6.37 2.99 -6.46
C CYS A 59 4.90 3.18 -6.83
N CYS A 60 4.14 2.09 -6.94
CA CYS A 60 2.68 2.18 -7.12
C CYS A 60 2.01 2.64 -5.81
N LEU A 61 2.39 2.04 -4.68
CA LEU A 61 1.76 2.28 -3.38
C LEU A 61 2.82 2.62 -2.33
N LEU A 62 2.71 3.80 -1.72
CA LEU A 62 3.52 4.25 -0.60
C LEU A 62 2.70 4.26 0.68
N HIS A 63 2.96 3.30 1.58
CA HIS A 63 2.30 3.17 2.87
C HIS A 63 3.12 3.79 4.00
N ARG A 64 2.61 4.85 4.65
CA ARG A 64 3.28 5.51 5.78
C ARG A 64 2.64 5.24 7.14
N SER A 65 1.34 4.98 7.21
CA SER A 65 0.61 4.83 8.47
C SER A 65 -0.76 4.19 8.26
N GLY A 66 -1.21 3.41 9.24
CA GLY A 66 -2.53 2.78 9.28
C GLY A 66 -2.56 1.39 8.66
N LYS A 67 -3.75 0.94 8.25
CA LYS A 67 -3.93 -0.34 7.56
C LYS A 67 -4.19 -0.09 6.08
N LEU A 68 -3.33 -0.60 5.22
CA LEU A 68 -3.55 -0.61 3.78
C LEU A 68 -4.03 -1.98 3.33
N ILE A 69 -5.22 -2.05 2.73
CA ILE A 69 -5.77 -3.28 2.13
C ILE A 69 -5.69 -3.14 0.62
N VAL A 70 -5.00 -4.05 -0.05
CA VAL A 70 -4.87 -4.10 -1.52
C VAL A 70 -5.54 -5.38 -2.00
N GLU A 71 -6.61 -5.25 -2.78
CA GLU A 71 -7.45 -6.38 -3.19
C GLU A 71 -7.75 -6.35 -4.69
N GLY A 72 -7.53 -7.46 -5.38
CA GLY A 72 -7.94 -7.58 -6.79
C GLY A 72 -7.27 -6.55 -7.71
N CYS A 73 -6.08 -6.04 -7.36
CA CYS A 73 -5.41 -4.97 -8.09
C CYS A 73 -4.36 -5.51 -9.08
N ILE A 74 -3.96 -4.65 -10.03
CA ILE A 74 -2.78 -4.86 -10.86
C ILE A 74 -1.79 -3.73 -10.57
N LEU A 75 -0.60 -4.05 -10.08
CA LEU A 75 0.47 -3.09 -9.82
C LEU A 75 1.56 -3.27 -10.88
N GLN A 76 1.73 -2.26 -11.72
CA GLN A 76 2.71 -2.24 -12.80
C GLN A 76 3.78 -1.21 -12.50
N CYS A 77 4.97 -1.67 -12.15
CA CYS A 77 6.12 -0.81 -11.93
C CYS A 77 7.09 -1.01 -13.09
N GLU A 78 7.36 0.04 -13.87
CA GLU A 78 8.37 -0.07 -14.93
C GLU A 78 9.74 -0.41 -14.33
N GLU A 79 10.46 -1.30 -15.02
CA GLU A 79 11.85 -1.60 -14.67
C GLU A 79 12.70 -0.34 -14.90
N ASN A 80 13.45 0.04 -13.88
CA ASN A 80 14.37 1.16 -13.93
C ASN A 80 15.80 0.62 -13.79
N PRO A 81 16.81 1.19 -14.47
CA PRO A 81 18.21 0.84 -14.23
C PRO A 81 18.66 1.03 -12.77
N LEU A 82 17.89 1.78 -11.98
CA LEU A 82 18.05 1.92 -10.54
C LEU A 82 17.04 1.03 -9.81
N ASP A 83 17.41 -0.23 -9.60
CA ASP A 83 16.58 -1.27 -8.98
C ASP A 83 15.93 -0.85 -7.65
N TYR A 84 16.56 0.08 -6.92
CA TYR A 84 16.07 0.58 -5.64
C TYR A 84 14.83 1.48 -5.75
N LEU A 85 14.49 1.96 -6.95
CA LEU A 85 13.30 2.78 -7.23
C LEU A 85 12.13 1.96 -7.75
N SER A 86 12.34 0.67 -8.02
CA SER A 86 11.38 -0.18 -8.73
C SER A 86 10.72 -1.19 -7.79
N PHE A 87 10.16 -0.72 -6.68
CA PHE A 87 9.32 -1.53 -5.78
C PHE A 87 7.86 -1.12 -5.95
N PRO A 88 6.96 -2.00 -6.41
CA PRO A 88 5.53 -1.68 -6.59
C PRO A 88 4.88 -1.23 -5.28
N ILE A 89 5.23 -1.87 -4.16
CA ILE A 89 4.76 -1.48 -2.83
C ILE A 89 5.96 -1.08 -1.97
N ILE A 90 5.87 0.09 -1.34
CA ILE A 90 6.82 0.56 -0.36
C ILE A 90 6.07 0.83 0.94
N SER A 91 6.55 0.28 2.05
CA SER A 91 6.08 0.70 3.37
C SER A 91 7.20 1.32 4.18
N THR A 92 7.03 2.60 4.51
CA THR A 92 7.90 3.34 5.43
C THR A 92 7.27 3.53 6.80
N ALA A 93 6.18 2.82 7.08
CA ALA A 93 5.51 2.89 8.37
C ALA A 93 6.45 2.37 9.46
N VAL A 94 6.66 3.21 10.47
CA VAL A 94 7.43 2.85 11.65
C VAL A 94 6.40 2.29 12.62
N GLY A 95 6.40 0.96 12.78
CA GLY A 95 5.44 0.27 13.65
C GLY A 95 5.31 0.99 14.99
N CYS A 96 4.09 0.99 15.53
CA CYS A 96 3.66 1.84 16.63
C CYS A 96 4.45 1.54 17.93
N ASN A 97 5.67 2.04 18.01
CA ASN A 97 6.42 2.08 19.25
C ASN A 97 5.73 3.12 20.12
N ALA A 98 4.87 2.64 21.03
CA ALA A 98 4.16 3.42 22.05
C ALA A 98 5.09 4.15 23.06
N LEU A 99 6.33 4.43 22.70
CA LEU A 99 7.38 5.00 23.55
C LEU A 99 7.82 6.42 23.13
N THR A 100 7.28 7.02 22.08
CA THR A 100 7.70 8.38 21.65
C THR A 100 6.57 9.40 21.47
N GLN A 101 5.31 9.07 21.80
CA GLN A 101 4.26 10.09 21.85
C GLN A 101 4.09 10.60 23.29
N PRO A 102 4.22 11.92 23.55
CA PRO A 102 3.85 12.46 24.86
C PRO A 102 2.36 12.19 25.10
N PRO A 103 1.98 11.78 26.33
CA PRO A 103 0.61 11.36 26.60
C PRO A 103 -0.31 12.58 26.51
N LEU A 104 -1.05 12.69 25.40
CA LEU A 104 -2.25 13.51 25.35
C LEU A 104 -3.27 12.87 26.29
N LYS A 105 -3.33 13.40 27.51
CA LYS A 105 -4.34 13.07 28.52
C LYS A 105 -5.73 13.18 27.89
N GLY A 106 -6.42 12.06 27.69
CA GLY A 106 -7.81 12.14 27.26
C GLY A 106 -8.51 10.90 26.69
N GLN A 107 -7.92 9.70 26.63
CA GLN A 107 -8.66 8.51 26.17
C GLN A 107 -8.55 7.34 27.15
N ILE A 108 -9.56 7.27 28.02
CA ILE A 108 -9.96 6.08 28.75
C ILE A 108 -10.83 5.26 27.78
N GLY A 109 -10.37 4.06 27.41
CA GLY A 109 -11.18 3.05 26.72
C GLY A 109 -10.65 2.65 25.34
N GLY A 110 -9.75 1.67 25.30
CA GLY A 110 -9.29 1.02 24.06
C GLY A 110 -7.79 0.76 24.04
N ARG A 111 -7.33 -0.27 24.75
CA ARG A 111 -5.97 -0.81 24.57
C ARG A 111 -5.86 -1.44 23.18
N GLY A 112 -5.37 -0.68 22.21
CA GLY A 112 -5.09 -1.18 20.86
C GLY A 112 -4.96 -0.05 19.86
N GLY A 113 -3.81 0.63 19.86
CA GLY A 113 -3.48 1.54 18.76
C GLY A 113 -3.60 0.83 17.41
N ILE A 114 -4.03 1.55 16.38
CA ILE A 114 -4.05 1.03 15.01
C ILE A 114 -2.61 0.67 14.65
N ARG A 115 -2.35 -0.64 14.52
CA ARG A 115 -1.05 -1.13 14.07
C ARG A 115 -0.92 -0.93 12.58
N ASP A 116 0.28 -0.56 12.16
CA ASP A 116 0.60 -0.42 10.76
C ASP A 116 0.64 -1.80 10.09
N CYS A 117 -0.15 -1.98 9.03
CA CYS A 117 -0.09 -3.21 8.25
C CYS A 117 -0.48 -2.99 6.80
N VAL A 118 0.09 -3.80 5.91
CA VAL A 118 -0.34 -3.89 4.51
C VAL A 118 -0.82 -5.31 4.26
N THR A 119 -2.05 -5.47 3.83
CA THR A 119 -2.61 -6.76 3.42
C THR A 119 -2.81 -6.74 1.93
N VAL A 120 -2.25 -7.72 1.23
CA VAL A 120 -2.38 -7.89 -0.21
C VAL A 120 -3.11 -9.19 -0.48
N SER A 121 -4.14 -9.15 -1.33
CA SER A 121 -4.90 -10.30 -1.76
C SER A 121 -5.28 -10.22 -3.22
N GLU A 122 -5.18 -11.35 -3.92
CA GLU A 122 -5.59 -11.49 -5.33
C GLU A 122 -4.98 -10.40 -6.22
N THR A 123 -3.74 -10.01 -5.93
CA THR A 123 -3.12 -8.86 -6.61
C THR A 123 -2.04 -9.34 -7.55
N ARG A 124 -2.08 -8.87 -8.79
CA ARG A 124 -1.04 -9.12 -9.79
C ARG A 124 0.02 -8.03 -9.66
N ILE A 125 1.28 -8.44 -9.64
CA ILE A 125 2.42 -7.52 -9.55
C ILE A 125 3.31 -7.77 -10.75
N GLU A 126 3.55 -6.73 -11.54
CA GLU A 126 4.30 -6.77 -12.80
C GLU A 126 5.43 -5.75 -12.79
N GLY A 127 6.60 -6.20 -13.28
CA GLY A 127 7.82 -5.41 -13.25
C GLY A 127 8.32 -5.15 -11.83
N GLY A 128 9.32 -4.28 -11.73
CA GLY A 128 10.02 -4.01 -10.48
C GLY A 128 11.04 -5.09 -10.08
N ALA A 129 11.99 -4.72 -9.21
CA ALA A 129 13.03 -5.63 -8.74
C ALA A 129 12.50 -6.63 -7.69
N LYS A 130 11.59 -6.19 -6.82
CA LYS A 130 10.86 -7.04 -5.86
C LYS A 130 9.44 -6.50 -5.66
N ALA A 131 8.52 -7.35 -5.22
CA ALA A 131 7.12 -6.99 -5.00
C ALA A 131 6.91 -5.92 -3.92
N VAL A 132 7.74 -5.95 -2.86
CA VAL A 132 7.62 -5.01 -1.74
C VAL A 132 8.96 -4.71 -1.08
N TRP A 133 9.09 -3.47 -0.60
CA TRP A 133 10.17 -3.04 0.26
C TRP A 133 9.63 -2.40 1.54
N THR A 134 10.29 -2.66 2.68
CA THR A 134 9.92 -2.10 3.99
C THR A 134 11.13 -1.41 4.63
N SER A 135 10.92 -0.22 5.22
CA SER A 135 11.99 0.59 5.83
C SER A 135 12.00 0.57 7.37
N GLY A 136 11.17 -0.28 7.99
CA GLY A 136 10.88 -0.25 9.43
C GLY A 136 10.85 -1.64 10.09
N SER A 137 10.09 -1.75 11.18
CA SER A 137 9.90 -3.00 11.94
C SER A 137 8.95 -4.00 11.27
N LEU A 138 8.31 -3.61 10.16
CA LEU A 138 7.34 -4.45 9.48
C LEU A 138 8.03 -5.54 8.66
N VAL A 139 7.56 -6.77 8.82
CA VAL A 139 8.06 -7.96 8.16
C VAL A 139 7.02 -8.55 7.23
N LEU A 140 7.49 -9.10 6.11
CA LEU A 140 6.67 -9.84 5.18
C LEU A 140 6.30 -11.21 5.79
N GLN A 141 5.02 -11.53 5.81
CA GLN A 141 4.47 -12.74 6.39
C GLN A 141 3.26 -13.27 5.60
N GLN A 142 2.87 -14.51 5.88
CA GLN A 142 1.70 -15.17 5.26
C GLN A 142 1.71 -15.12 3.72
N VAL A 143 2.87 -15.36 3.12
CA VAL A 143 3.07 -15.26 1.67
C VAL A 143 2.50 -16.48 0.96
N ARG A 144 1.67 -16.23 -0.04
CA ARG A 144 1.15 -17.21 -0.99
C ARG A 144 1.16 -16.61 -2.39
N ALA A 145 1.55 -17.41 -3.37
CA ALA A 145 1.42 -17.08 -4.78
C ALA A 145 0.61 -18.16 -5.49
N ILE A 146 -0.30 -17.75 -6.39
CA ILE A 146 -1.03 -18.67 -7.27
C ILE A 146 -0.59 -18.39 -8.70
N TYR A 147 -0.07 -19.43 -9.35
CA TYR A 147 0.36 -19.38 -10.74
C TYR A 147 -0.81 -19.71 -11.64
N GLY A 148 -1.35 -18.69 -12.29
CA GLY A 148 -2.29 -18.85 -13.40
C GLY A 148 -1.56 -19.12 -14.71
N ARG A 149 -2.32 -19.28 -15.79
CA ARG A 149 -1.76 -19.57 -17.12
C ARG A 149 -0.96 -18.40 -17.71
N THR A 150 -1.35 -17.16 -17.38
CA THR A 150 -0.79 -15.92 -17.97
C THR A 150 -0.32 -14.90 -16.93
N ALA A 151 -0.53 -15.19 -15.64
CA ALA A 151 -0.28 -14.25 -14.56
C ALA A 151 -0.02 -14.99 -13.24
N ILE A 152 0.69 -14.32 -12.33
CA ILE A 152 0.89 -14.76 -10.95
C ILE A 152 0.12 -13.79 -10.06
N PHE A 153 -0.69 -14.33 -9.16
CA PHE A 153 -1.43 -13.58 -8.17
C PHE A 153 -0.81 -13.78 -6.79
N PHE A 154 -0.72 -12.70 -6.02
CA PHE A 154 -0.07 -12.68 -4.72
C PHE A 154 -1.06 -12.43 -3.59
N TRP A 155 -0.82 -13.13 -2.49
CA TRP A 155 -1.42 -12.90 -1.18
C TRP A 155 -0.29 -12.81 -0.17
N PHE A 156 -0.23 -11.74 0.59
CA PHE A 156 0.73 -11.61 1.68
C PHE A 156 0.29 -10.51 2.64
N GLN A 157 0.92 -10.51 3.81
CA GLN A 157 0.77 -9.45 4.79
C GLN A 157 2.13 -8.86 5.15
N ILE A 158 2.11 -7.59 5.51
CA ILE A 158 3.23 -6.85 6.05
C ILE A 158 2.75 -6.29 7.37
N GLY A 159 3.41 -6.66 8.46
CA GLY A 159 3.01 -6.26 9.80
C GLY A 159 4.17 -6.37 10.77
N GLU A 160 3.96 -5.92 12.00
CA GLU A 160 4.92 -6.15 13.08
C GLU A 160 5.13 -7.66 13.31
N LYS A 161 6.37 -8.03 13.63
CA LYS A 161 6.79 -9.42 13.89
C LYS A 161 6.14 -10.00 15.15
#